data_AF-A0A377C1P5-F1
#
_entry.id   AF-A0A377C1P5-F1
#
_cell.length_a   1.000
_cell.length_b   1.000
_cell.length_c   1.000
_cell.angle_alpha   90.00
_cell.angle_beta   90.00
_cell.angle_gamma   90.00
#
_symmetry.space_group_name_H-M   'P 1'
#
loop_
_entity.id
_entity.type
_entity.pdbx_description
1 polymer ?
#
loop_
_entity_poly.entity_id
_entity_poly.type
_entity_poly.pdbx_seq_one_letter_code
_entity_poly.pdbx_strand_id
1 'polypeptide(L)'
;MKSPTFYGKTVEVGPLANMLVKLAAGRESTQNKLNEIVAIYQKLTGNTLEVAQLHSTLGRIIGRTVHCCELQDILQNQYSALITNIGKGDHTTFVKPNIPATGEFKGVGFLEAPRGMLSHWMVIKDGIISNYQAVVPSTWNSGPRNFNDDVGPYEQSLVGTPVADPNKPLEVVRTIHSFDPCMACAVHVVDADGNEVVSVKVL
;
A
#
# COMPACT_ATOMS: atom_id res chain seq x y z
N MET A 1 16.69 3.40 -0.74
CA MET A 1 15.26 3.61 -0.40
C MET A 1 15.20 4.55 0.81
N LYS A 2 14.28 5.52 0.84
CA LYS A 2 14.10 6.40 2.01
C LYS A 2 13.36 5.64 3.14
N SER A 3 13.32 6.21 4.35
CA SER A 3 12.65 5.63 5.53
C SER A 3 11.52 6.54 6.01
N PRO A 4 10.29 6.37 5.51
CA PRO A 4 9.16 7.21 5.89
C PRO A 4 8.73 6.97 7.34
N THR A 5 8.25 8.02 8.00
CA THR A 5 7.66 7.95 9.35
C THR A 5 6.38 8.76 9.41
N PHE A 6 5.43 8.34 10.24
CA PHE A 6 4.25 9.14 10.56
C PHE A 6 4.32 9.60 12.02
N TYR A 7 4.47 10.91 12.22
CA TYR A 7 4.77 11.50 13.54
C TYR A 7 5.92 10.78 14.28
N GLY A 8 6.99 10.45 13.55
CA GLY A 8 8.19 9.78 14.08
C GLY A 8 8.07 8.25 14.25
N LYS A 9 6.90 7.66 14.02
CA LYS A 9 6.70 6.20 14.14
C LYS A 9 6.85 5.49 12.79
N THR A 10 7.40 4.27 12.84
CA THR A 10 7.35 3.32 11.71
C THR A 10 5.92 2.79 11.56
N VAL A 11 5.47 2.61 10.32
CA VAL A 11 4.09 2.25 10.01
C VAL A 11 4.07 1.21 8.88
N GLU A 12 3.29 0.15 9.06
CA GLU A 12 2.94 -0.75 7.97
C GLU A 12 1.74 -0.22 7.18
N VAL A 13 1.85 -0.25 5.85
CA VAL A 13 0.75 0.04 4.92
C VAL A 13 0.44 -1.18 4.06
N GLY A 14 -0.76 -1.21 3.47
CA GLY A 14 -1.16 -2.26 2.55
C GLY A 14 -2.46 -2.95 2.95
N PRO A 15 -2.80 -4.08 2.31
CA PRO A 15 -4.08 -4.73 2.51
C PRO A 15 -4.36 -5.16 3.96
N LEU A 16 -3.33 -5.46 4.76
CA LEU A 16 -3.52 -5.72 6.19
C LEU A 16 -4.01 -4.47 6.92
N ALA A 17 -3.29 -3.35 6.77
CA ALA A 17 -3.68 -2.07 7.35
C ALA A 17 -5.08 -1.65 6.90
N ASN A 18 -5.37 -1.75 5.60
CA ASN A 18 -6.68 -1.45 5.01
C ASN A 18 -7.81 -2.26 5.65
N MET A 19 -7.63 -3.58 5.77
CA MET A 19 -8.61 -4.47 6.38
C MET A 19 -8.82 -4.13 7.87
N LEU A 20 -7.73 -3.95 8.64
CA LEU A 20 -7.83 -3.65 10.07
C LEU A 20 -8.53 -2.31 10.33
N VAL A 21 -8.27 -1.28 9.51
CA VAL A 21 -8.98 0.00 9.58
C VAL A 21 -10.47 -0.17 9.29
N LYS A 22 -10.84 -0.94 8.26
CA LYS A 22 -12.24 -1.22 7.93
C LYS A 22 -12.96 -2.01 9.03
N LEU A 23 -12.28 -2.97 9.66
CA LEU A 23 -12.82 -3.71 10.81
C LEU A 23 -13.03 -2.77 12.01
N ALA A 24 -12.07 -1.91 12.31
CA ALA A 24 -12.18 -0.91 13.38
C ALA A 24 -13.31 0.10 13.11
N ALA A 25 -13.58 0.43 11.84
CA ALA A 25 -14.71 1.26 11.44
C ALA A 25 -16.07 0.54 11.48
N GLY A 26 -16.12 -0.75 11.82
CA GLY A 26 -17.36 -1.52 11.88
C GLY A 26 -17.97 -1.80 10.50
N ARG A 27 -17.17 -1.84 9.43
CA ARG A 27 -17.68 -2.07 8.07
C ARG A 27 -18.17 -3.52 7.90
N GLU A 28 -19.49 -3.70 7.84
CA GLU A 28 -20.13 -5.01 7.73
C GLU A 28 -19.65 -5.83 6.52
N SER A 29 -19.51 -5.21 5.34
CA SER A 29 -19.02 -5.89 4.14
C SER A 29 -17.64 -6.56 4.35
N THR A 30 -16.74 -5.88 5.07
CA THR A 30 -15.41 -6.42 5.41
C THR A 30 -15.51 -7.54 6.43
N GLN A 31 -16.32 -7.35 7.48
CA GLN A 31 -16.56 -8.36 8.50
C GLN A 31 -17.14 -9.63 7.89
N ASN A 32 -18.16 -9.52 7.05
CA ASN A 32 -18.80 -10.64 6.38
C ASN A 32 -17.82 -11.38 5.48
N LYS A 33 -17.04 -10.66 4.66
CA LYS A 33 -16.07 -11.29 3.76
C LYS A 33 -14.94 -12.01 4.51
N LEU A 34 -14.48 -11.43 5.62
CA LEU A 34 -13.53 -12.10 6.51
C LEU A 34 -14.16 -13.36 7.13
N ASN A 35 -15.39 -13.27 7.61
CA ASN A 35 -16.10 -14.40 8.22
C ASN A 35 -16.31 -15.56 7.24
N GLU A 36 -16.55 -15.30 5.96
CA GLU A 36 -16.60 -16.34 4.92
C GLU A 36 -15.29 -17.13 4.84
N ILE A 37 -14.14 -16.42 4.85
CA ILE A 37 -12.81 -17.05 4.84
C ILE A 37 -12.59 -17.86 6.12
N VAL A 38 -12.96 -17.31 7.28
CA VAL A 38 -12.83 -17.98 8.59
C VAL A 38 -13.71 -19.23 8.64
N ALA A 39 -14.92 -19.20 8.09
CA ALA A 39 -15.81 -20.35 8.05
C ALA A 39 -15.22 -21.50 7.20
N ILE A 40 -14.59 -21.19 6.07
CA ILE A 40 -13.88 -22.18 5.25
C ILE A 40 -12.69 -22.77 6.03
N TYR A 41 -11.89 -21.91 6.67
CA TYR A 41 -10.77 -22.35 7.51
C TYR A 41 -11.23 -23.28 8.65
N GLN A 42 -12.31 -22.91 9.35
CA GLN A 42 -12.94 -23.70 10.41
C GLN A 42 -13.44 -25.05 9.92
N LYS A 43 -14.02 -25.11 8.71
CA LYS A 43 -14.45 -26.37 8.09
C LYS A 43 -13.28 -27.31 7.81
N LEU A 44 -12.13 -26.77 7.42
CA LEU A 44 -10.95 -27.58 7.06
C LEU A 44 -10.13 -28.02 8.27
N THR A 45 -10.07 -27.19 9.31
CA THR A 45 -9.12 -27.39 10.44
C THR A 45 -9.80 -27.73 11.75
N GLY A 46 -11.09 -27.42 11.91
CA GLY A 46 -11.76 -27.49 13.21
C GLY A 46 -11.41 -26.31 14.14
N ASN A 47 -10.61 -25.33 13.70
CA ASN A 47 -10.24 -24.16 14.49
C ASN A 47 -10.75 -22.85 13.88
N THR A 48 -10.92 -21.83 14.73
CA THR A 48 -11.31 -20.48 14.32
C THR A 48 -10.08 -19.57 14.18
N LEU A 49 -10.28 -18.36 13.66
CA LEU A 49 -9.24 -17.35 13.47
C LEU A 49 -9.69 -16.03 14.12
N GLU A 50 -8.92 -15.57 15.10
CA GLU A 50 -9.16 -14.32 15.82
C GLU A 50 -8.42 -13.13 15.20
N VAL A 51 -8.89 -11.90 15.46
CA VAL A 51 -8.27 -10.67 14.93
C VAL A 51 -6.78 -10.56 15.32
N ALA A 52 -6.40 -11.00 16.53
CA ALA A 52 -5.02 -11.02 16.96
C ALA A 52 -4.10 -11.83 16.02
N GLN A 53 -4.62 -12.92 15.44
CA GLN A 53 -3.87 -13.78 14.51
C GLN A 53 -3.74 -13.15 13.11
N LEU A 54 -4.47 -12.07 12.81
CA LEU A 54 -4.33 -11.32 11.55
C LEU A 54 -3.05 -10.48 11.51
N HIS A 55 -2.41 -10.19 12.66
CA HIS A 55 -1.10 -9.53 12.73
C HIS A 55 0.02 -10.52 12.37
N SER A 56 -0.04 -11.08 11.16
CA SER A 56 0.82 -12.17 10.71
C SER A 56 1.02 -12.17 9.19
N THR A 57 1.96 -12.99 8.73
CA THR A 57 2.22 -13.24 7.30
C THR A 57 0.95 -13.70 6.57
N LEU A 58 0.16 -14.62 7.16
CA LEU A 58 -1.08 -15.09 6.55
C LEU A 58 -2.20 -14.04 6.65
N GLY A 59 -2.29 -13.30 7.75
CA GLY A 59 -3.27 -12.22 7.88
C GLY A 59 -3.10 -11.13 6.82
N ARG A 60 -1.86 -10.85 6.39
CA ARG A 60 -1.56 -9.94 5.28
C ARG A 60 -2.07 -10.46 3.93
N ILE A 61 -2.01 -11.78 3.72
CA ILE A 61 -2.58 -12.42 2.53
C ILE A 61 -4.11 -12.39 2.59
N ILE A 62 -4.71 -12.71 3.75
CA ILE A 62 -6.16 -12.64 3.96
C ILE A 62 -6.68 -11.23 3.67
N GLY A 63 -6.03 -10.17 4.19
CA GLY A 63 -6.41 -8.79 3.91
C GLY A 63 -6.42 -8.44 2.43
N ARG A 64 -5.45 -8.98 1.65
CA ARG A 64 -5.41 -8.82 0.19
C ARG A 64 -6.58 -9.52 -0.50
N THR A 65 -6.92 -10.73 -0.06
CA THR A 65 -8.06 -11.48 -0.58
C THR A 65 -9.38 -10.76 -0.28
N VAL A 66 -9.59 -10.32 0.97
CA VAL A 66 -10.79 -9.56 1.38
C VAL A 66 -10.94 -8.30 0.52
N HIS A 67 -9.86 -7.54 0.33
CA HIS A 67 -9.89 -6.35 -0.52
C HIS A 67 -10.30 -6.67 -1.96
N CYS A 68 -9.75 -7.74 -2.55
CA CYS A 68 -10.08 -8.17 -3.91
C CYS A 68 -11.57 -8.53 -4.06
N CYS A 69 -12.14 -9.20 -3.06
CA CYS A 69 -13.56 -9.55 -3.05
C CYS A 69 -14.45 -8.30 -2.95
N GLU A 70 -14.15 -7.36 -2.06
CA GLU A 70 -14.93 -6.12 -1.92
C GLU A 70 -14.88 -5.24 -3.19
N LEU A 71 -13.78 -5.28 -3.94
CA LEU A 71 -13.65 -4.51 -5.18
C LEU A 71 -14.65 -4.92 -6.26
N GLN A 72 -15.20 -6.14 -6.21
CA GLN A 72 -16.23 -6.57 -7.17
C GLN A 72 -17.52 -5.76 -6.99
N ASP A 73 -17.92 -5.52 -5.75
CA ASP A 73 -19.10 -4.70 -5.45
C ASP A 73 -18.87 -3.23 -5.83
N ILE A 74 -17.64 -2.73 -5.65
CA ILE A 74 -17.25 -1.38 -6.07
C ILE A 74 -17.38 -1.23 -7.58
N LEU A 75 -16.88 -2.19 -8.36
CA LEU A 75 -16.98 -2.15 -9.83
C LEU A 75 -18.44 -2.10 -10.30
N GLN A 76 -19.31 -2.95 -9.74
CA GLN A 76 -20.74 -2.95 -10.08
C GLN A 76 -21.43 -1.65 -9.68
N ASN A 77 -21.15 -1.15 -8.47
CA ASN A 77 -21.72 0.09 -7.97
C ASN A 77 -21.32 1.29 -8.82
N GLN A 78 -20.02 1.44 -9.13
CA GLN A 78 -19.52 2.57 -9.90
C GLN A 78 -20.01 2.56 -11.35
N TYR A 79 -20.09 1.38 -11.98
CA TYR A 79 -20.68 1.25 -13.30
C TYR A 79 -22.15 1.67 -13.31
N SER A 80 -22.95 1.18 -12.35
CA SER A 80 -24.36 1.56 -12.21
C SER A 80 -24.53 3.06 -11.95
N ALA A 81 -23.68 3.65 -11.11
CA ALA A 81 -23.68 5.08 -10.82
C ALA A 81 -23.37 5.92 -12.07
N LEU A 82 -22.36 5.51 -12.86
CA LEU A 82 -22.01 6.18 -14.11
C LEU A 82 -23.17 6.17 -15.12
N ILE A 83 -23.76 5.00 -15.38
CA ILE A 83 -24.91 4.87 -16.29
C ILE A 83 -26.10 5.71 -15.80
N THR A 84 -26.37 5.68 -14.49
CA THR A 84 -27.44 6.49 -13.87
C THR A 84 -27.19 7.98 -14.07
N ASN A 85 -25.95 8.45 -13.92
CA ASN A 85 -25.60 9.86 -14.08
C ASN A 85 -25.74 10.33 -15.53
N ILE A 86 -25.29 9.52 -16.48
CA ILE A 86 -25.47 9.76 -17.92
C ILE A 86 -26.98 9.83 -18.25
N GLY A 87 -27.80 8.94 -17.68
CA GLY A 87 -29.27 8.96 -17.85
C GLY A 87 -29.96 10.21 -17.30
N LYS A 88 -29.31 10.95 -16.40
CA LYS A 88 -29.77 12.27 -15.90
C LYS A 88 -29.31 13.44 -16.79
N GLY A 89 -28.58 13.16 -17.86
CA GLY A 89 -28.11 14.16 -18.84
C GLY A 89 -26.73 14.74 -18.53
N ASP A 90 -26.03 14.29 -17.49
CA ASP A 90 -24.67 14.76 -17.22
C ASP A 90 -23.63 13.92 -17.99
N HIS A 91 -23.01 14.57 -18.96
CA HIS A 91 -21.92 14.05 -19.77
C HIS A 91 -20.62 14.86 -19.58
N THR A 92 -20.52 15.62 -18.49
CA THR A 92 -19.34 16.42 -18.16
C THR A 92 -18.21 15.50 -17.71
N THR A 93 -17.05 15.60 -18.36
CA THR A 93 -15.90 14.72 -18.09
C THR A 93 -14.60 15.45 -17.83
N PHE A 94 -14.56 16.77 -18.10
CA PHE A 94 -13.34 17.55 -18.03
C PHE A 94 -13.61 18.99 -17.63
N VAL A 95 -12.81 19.48 -16.69
CA VAL A 95 -12.73 20.90 -16.33
C VAL A 95 -11.31 21.34 -16.62
N LYS A 96 -11.15 22.27 -17.57
CA LYS A 96 -9.83 22.77 -17.97
C LYS A 96 -9.19 23.53 -16.79
N PRO A 97 -8.02 23.12 -16.28
CA PRO A 97 -7.36 23.87 -15.23
C PRO A 97 -6.74 25.16 -15.78
N ASN A 98 -6.69 26.19 -14.95
CA ASN A 98 -5.86 27.37 -15.15
C ASN A 98 -4.65 27.28 -14.21
N ILE A 99 -3.43 27.42 -14.75
CA ILE A 99 -2.20 27.39 -13.97
C ILE A 99 -1.65 28.81 -13.94
N PRO A 100 -1.62 29.48 -12.77
CA PRO A 100 -1.05 30.81 -12.66
C PRO A 100 0.45 30.82 -13.04
N ALA A 101 0.85 31.82 -13.83
CA ALA A 101 2.24 31.97 -14.28
C ALA A 101 3.19 32.47 -13.17
N THR A 102 2.65 32.93 -12.05
CA THR A 102 3.41 33.43 -10.89
C THR A 102 2.85 32.86 -9.60
N GLY A 103 3.69 32.80 -8.57
CA GLY A 103 3.32 32.33 -7.23
C GLY A 103 3.75 30.89 -6.95
N GLU A 104 3.49 30.45 -5.71
CA GLU A 104 3.85 29.11 -5.22
C GLU A 104 2.59 28.37 -4.73
N PHE A 105 2.37 27.16 -5.24
CA PHE A 105 1.23 26.31 -4.93
C PHE A 105 1.71 24.92 -4.51
N LYS A 106 1.08 24.34 -3.48
CA LYS A 106 1.43 23.01 -2.94
C LYS A 106 0.23 22.09 -3.02
N GLY A 107 0.42 20.91 -3.60
CA GLY A 107 -0.61 19.90 -3.74
C GLY A 107 -0.13 18.52 -3.30
N VAL A 108 -1.05 17.74 -2.75
CA VAL A 108 -0.83 16.33 -2.43
C VAL A 108 -1.98 15.48 -2.97
N GLY A 109 -1.65 14.41 -3.69
CA GLY A 109 -2.60 13.43 -4.19
C GLY A 109 -2.45 12.12 -3.43
N PHE A 110 -3.47 11.71 -2.68
CA PHE A 110 -3.52 10.43 -1.97
C PHE A 110 -4.31 9.39 -2.76
N LEU A 111 -3.84 8.15 -2.72
CA LEU A 111 -4.53 7.02 -3.30
C LEU A 111 -4.24 5.75 -2.49
N GLU A 112 -5.26 4.93 -2.23
CA GLU A 112 -5.08 3.62 -1.64
C GLU A 112 -4.74 2.61 -2.75
N ALA A 113 -3.45 2.41 -3.01
CA ALA A 113 -2.94 1.53 -4.05
C ALA A 113 -3.02 0.05 -3.61
N PRO A 114 -2.83 -0.92 -4.52
CA PRO A 114 -2.87 -2.34 -4.17
C PRO A 114 -1.94 -2.75 -3.02
N ARG A 115 -0.82 -2.02 -2.86
CA ARG A 115 0.20 -2.22 -1.81
C ARG A 115 0.06 -1.28 -0.61
N GLY A 116 -0.95 -0.40 -0.59
CA GLY A 116 -1.25 0.53 0.51
C GLY A 116 -1.28 2.00 0.10
N MET A 117 -1.15 2.89 1.09
CA MET A 117 -1.22 4.34 0.89
C MET A 117 -0.08 4.88 0.00
N LEU A 118 -0.47 5.51 -1.10
CA LEU A 118 0.37 6.26 -2.03
C LEU A 118 0.13 7.76 -1.84
N SER A 119 1.21 8.56 -1.87
CA SER A 119 1.11 10.01 -1.90
C SER A 119 2.09 10.63 -2.92
N HIS A 120 1.57 11.46 -3.80
CA HIS A 120 2.36 12.30 -4.71
C HIS A 120 2.30 13.75 -4.23
N TRP A 121 3.46 14.36 -4.04
CA TRP A 121 3.62 15.71 -3.51
C TRP A 121 4.20 16.61 -4.60
N MET A 122 3.47 17.66 -4.96
CA MET A 122 3.87 18.60 -6.01
C MET A 122 3.95 20.02 -5.46
N VAL A 123 5.03 20.71 -5.80
CA VAL A 123 5.15 22.17 -5.61
C VAL A 123 5.25 22.81 -6.99
N ILE A 124 4.28 23.65 -7.33
CA ILE A 124 4.31 24.47 -8.54
C ILE A 124 4.83 25.85 -8.14
N LYS A 125 5.84 26.35 -8.85
CA LYS A 125 6.33 27.71 -8.72
C LYS A 125 6.47 28.33 -10.09
N ASP A 126 5.91 29.53 -10.27
CA ASP A 126 5.97 30.31 -11.51
C ASP A 126 5.55 29.49 -12.75
N GLY A 127 4.43 28.78 -12.61
CA GLY A 127 3.82 27.98 -13.67
C GLY A 127 4.46 26.61 -13.94
N ILE A 128 5.55 26.24 -13.25
CA ILE A 128 6.27 24.97 -13.47
C ILE A 128 6.40 24.15 -12.19
N ILE A 129 6.63 22.83 -12.33
CA ILE A 129 6.90 21.95 -11.19
C ILE A 129 8.31 22.25 -10.68
N SER A 130 8.39 22.82 -9.47
CA SER A 130 9.64 23.13 -8.79
C SER A 130 10.11 22.01 -7.86
N ASN A 131 9.19 21.16 -7.39
CA ASN A 131 9.50 19.95 -6.65
C ASN A 131 8.43 18.89 -6.88
N TYR A 132 8.85 17.63 -6.97
CA TYR A 132 7.98 16.47 -7.02
C TYR A 132 8.56 15.36 -6.15
N GLN A 133 7.77 14.82 -5.22
CA GLN A 133 8.16 13.67 -4.39
C GLN A 133 7.03 12.65 -4.36
N ALA A 134 7.35 11.41 -4.69
CA ALA A 134 6.46 10.28 -4.48
C ALA A 134 6.86 9.56 -3.18
N VAL A 135 5.91 9.36 -2.28
CA VAL A 135 6.06 8.48 -1.12
C VAL A 135 5.10 7.33 -1.29
N VAL A 136 5.65 6.17 -1.68
CA VAL A 136 4.92 5.05 -2.28
C VAL A 136 4.87 3.87 -1.30
N PRO A 137 3.87 2.97 -1.36
CA PRO A 137 3.62 2.02 -0.27
C PRO A 137 4.83 1.14 0.09
N SER A 138 5.54 0.62 -0.92
CA SER A 138 6.73 -0.20 -0.68
C SER A 138 7.85 0.60 0.00
N THR A 139 7.93 1.93 -0.17
CA THR A 139 8.89 2.78 0.57
C THR A 139 8.66 2.72 2.07
N TRP A 140 7.39 2.68 2.52
CA TRP A 140 7.04 2.53 3.93
C TRP A 140 7.44 1.18 4.48
N ASN A 141 7.12 0.11 3.76
CA ASN A 141 7.29 -1.24 4.28
C ASN A 141 8.74 -1.76 4.18
N SER A 142 9.45 -1.40 3.12
CA SER A 142 10.82 -1.86 2.84
C SER A 142 11.91 -0.83 3.10
N GLY A 143 11.53 0.33 3.67
CA GLY A 143 12.48 1.33 4.12
C GLY A 143 13.47 0.72 5.12
N PRO A 144 14.77 1.06 5.04
CA PRO A 144 15.74 0.63 6.04
C PRO A 144 15.46 1.33 7.39
N ARG A 145 16.28 1.03 8.40
CA ARG A 145 16.31 1.77 9.67
C ARG A 145 16.17 3.28 9.48
N ASN A 146 15.31 3.90 10.30
CA ASN A 146 15.03 5.33 10.24
C ASN A 146 16.15 6.16 10.90
N PHE A 147 15.94 7.47 11.04
CA PHE A 147 16.90 8.38 11.69
C PHE A 147 17.23 8.02 13.16
N ASN A 148 16.31 7.33 13.85
CA ASN A 148 16.45 6.89 15.24
C ASN A 148 16.90 5.42 15.34
N ASP A 149 17.33 4.82 14.22
CA ASP A 149 17.65 3.39 14.07
C ASP A 149 16.47 2.42 14.31
N ASP A 150 15.22 2.90 14.31
CA ASP A 150 14.06 2.02 14.39
C ASP A 150 13.90 1.21 13.09
N VAL A 151 13.63 -0.08 13.23
CA VAL A 151 13.49 -1.02 12.12
C VAL A 151 12.18 -0.87 11.36
N GLY A 152 12.24 -1.03 10.04
CA GLY A 152 11.08 -1.00 9.15
C GLY A 152 10.24 -2.29 9.18
N PRO A 153 9.02 -2.29 8.61
CA PRO A 153 8.12 -3.46 8.64
C PRO A 153 8.73 -4.75 8.07
N TYR A 154 9.52 -4.67 6.99
CA TYR A 154 10.18 -5.86 6.42
C TYR A 154 11.20 -6.44 7.39
N GLU A 155 12.12 -5.61 7.87
CA GLU A 155 13.18 -6.03 8.79
C GLU A 155 12.58 -6.63 10.07
N GLN A 156 11.59 -5.94 10.66
CA GLN A 156 10.91 -6.38 11.87
C GLN A 156 10.17 -7.70 11.68
N SER A 157 9.56 -7.92 10.51
CA SER A 157 8.78 -9.14 10.24
C SER A 157 9.61 -10.43 10.16
N LEU A 158 10.92 -10.31 9.93
CA LEU A 158 11.82 -11.46 9.81
C LEU A 158 12.44 -11.88 11.14
N VAL A 159 12.39 -11.03 12.17
CA VAL A 159 12.93 -11.34 13.49
C VAL A 159 12.23 -12.58 14.07
N GLY A 160 13.01 -13.61 14.40
CA GLY A 160 12.51 -14.87 14.96
C GLY A 160 11.96 -15.87 13.92
N THR A 161 12.12 -15.60 12.62
CA THR A 161 11.73 -16.57 11.58
C THR A 161 12.64 -17.81 11.64
N PRO A 162 12.10 -19.03 11.83
CA PRO A 162 12.91 -20.24 11.77
C PRO A 162 13.37 -20.47 10.33
N VAL A 163 14.63 -20.88 10.15
CA VAL A 163 15.21 -21.17 8.84
C VAL A 163 15.74 -22.59 8.86
N ALA A 164 15.09 -23.49 8.13
CA ALA A 164 15.49 -24.90 8.09
C ALA A 164 16.81 -25.11 7.32
N ASP A 165 16.99 -24.40 6.20
CA ASP A 165 18.20 -24.43 5.37
C ASP A 165 18.65 -23.00 5.05
N PRO A 166 19.76 -22.50 5.65
CA PRO A 166 20.27 -21.16 5.38
C PRO A 166 20.65 -20.90 3.91
N ASN A 167 21.00 -21.94 3.15
CA ASN A 167 21.30 -21.81 1.72
C ASN A 167 20.04 -21.69 0.86
N LYS A 168 18.86 -22.01 1.43
CA LYS A 168 17.55 -21.96 0.77
C LYS A 168 16.51 -21.38 1.73
N PRO A 169 16.60 -20.08 2.08
CA PRO A 169 15.81 -19.46 3.15
C PRO A 169 14.35 -19.19 2.72
N LEU A 170 13.59 -20.26 2.46
CA LEU A 170 12.21 -20.21 1.97
C LEU A 170 11.29 -19.45 2.93
N GLU A 171 11.51 -19.59 4.22
CA GLU A 171 10.70 -18.97 5.27
C GLU A 171 10.81 -17.44 5.24
N VAL A 172 12.01 -16.93 4.99
CA VAL A 172 12.25 -15.49 4.77
C VAL A 172 11.48 -15.00 3.54
N VAL A 173 11.60 -15.74 2.42
CA VAL A 173 10.93 -15.40 1.16
C VAL A 173 9.40 -15.39 1.32
N ARG A 174 8.83 -16.35 2.07
CA ARG A 174 7.39 -16.41 2.34
C ARG A 174 6.88 -15.14 3.03
N THR A 175 7.58 -14.68 4.06
CA THR A 175 7.18 -13.47 4.80
C THR A 175 7.35 -12.22 3.97
N ILE A 176 8.46 -12.06 3.26
CA ILE A 176 8.68 -10.88 2.39
C ILE A 176 7.65 -10.82 1.26
N HIS A 177 7.35 -11.94 0.60
CA HIS A 177 6.33 -11.98 -0.45
C HIS A 177 4.92 -11.66 0.05
N SER A 178 4.63 -11.86 1.34
CA SER A 178 3.33 -11.48 1.90
C SER A 178 3.04 -9.98 1.83
N PHE A 179 4.08 -9.15 1.78
CA PHE A 179 3.96 -7.71 1.57
C PHE A 179 3.80 -7.31 0.10
N ASP A 180 4.00 -8.24 -0.84
CA ASP A 180 3.98 -7.98 -2.28
C ASP A 180 4.96 -6.85 -2.68
N PRO A 181 6.29 -7.08 -2.60
CA PRO A 181 7.29 -6.04 -2.87
C PRO A 181 7.27 -5.57 -4.34
N CYS A 182 7.25 -4.24 -4.55
CA CYS A 182 7.53 -3.63 -5.85
C CYS A 182 8.75 -2.69 -5.73
N MET A 183 9.92 -3.17 -6.14
CA MET A 183 11.18 -2.41 -5.97
C MET A 183 11.31 -1.21 -6.91
N ALA A 184 10.80 -1.30 -8.14
CA ALA A 184 10.68 -0.15 -9.03
C ALA A 184 9.81 0.96 -8.40
N CYS A 185 8.72 0.56 -7.74
CA CYS A 185 7.85 1.45 -6.98
C CYS A 185 8.48 1.97 -5.67
N ALA A 186 9.56 1.38 -5.16
CA ALA A 186 10.16 1.80 -3.89
C ALA A 186 11.35 2.74 -4.08
N VAL A 187 12.02 2.62 -5.23
CA VAL A 187 13.26 3.35 -5.51
C VAL A 187 13.03 4.51 -6.48
N HIS A 188 12.04 4.42 -7.38
CA HIS A 188 11.71 5.45 -8.38
C HIS A 188 12.88 5.94 -9.23
N VAL A 189 13.98 5.19 -9.28
CA VAL A 189 15.13 5.52 -10.10
C VAL A 189 14.83 5.08 -11.52
N VAL A 190 14.52 6.06 -12.37
CA VAL A 190 14.49 5.93 -13.82
C VAL A 190 15.29 7.12 -14.34
N ASP A 191 16.43 6.85 -14.96
CA ASP A 191 17.05 7.79 -15.88
C ASP A 191 16.64 7.42 -17.30
N ALA A 192 16.01 8.35 -18.01
CA ALA A 192 15.60 8.16 -19.39
C ALA A 192 16.79 8.22 -20.37
N ASP A 193 17.93 8.77 -19.93
CA ASP A 193 19.14 8.98 -20.74
C ASP A 193 20.22 7.91 -20.50
N GLY A 194 19.95 6.93 -19.62
CA GLY A 194 20.80 5.75 -19.41
C GLY A 194 22.08 5.97 -18.59
N ASN A 195 22.20 7.07 -17.86
CA ASN A 195 23.32 7.33 -16.96
C ASN A 195 23.19 6.56 -15.64
N GLU A 196 24.33 6.39 -14.95
CA GLU A 196 24.37 5.77 -13.64
C GLU A 196 23.75 6.71 -12.58
N VAL A 197 22.55 6.36 -12.12
CA VAL A 197 21.75 7.24 -11.24
C VAL A 197 22.09 7.08 -9.76
N VAL A 198 22.60 5.91 -9.35
CA VAL A 198 22.95 5.59 -7.96
C VAL A 198 24.13 4.62 -7.91
N SER A 199 25.20 4.99 -7.23
CA SER A 199 26.29 4.10 -6.82
C SER A 199 26.11 3.75 -5.33
N VAL A 200 25.98 2.45 -5.01
CA VAL A 200 25.90 1.98 -3.62
C VAL A 200 27.18 1.24 -3.27
N LYS A 201 27.93 1.78 -2.32
CA LYS A 201 29.07 1.11 -1.68
C LYS A 201 28.55 0.35 -0.47
N VAL A 202 28.67 -0.97 -0.48
CA VAL A 202 28.39 -1.82 0.68
C VAL A 202 29.71 -1.99 1.44
N LEU A 203 29.67 -1.79 2.77
CA LEU A 203 30.78 -2.09 3.69
C LEU A 203 30.81 -3.58 4.00
#